data_AF-A0A2T4S6K5-F1
#
_entry.id   AF-A0A2T4S6K5-F1
#
_cell.length_a   1.000
_cell.length_b   1.000
_cell.length_c   1.000
_cell.angle_alpha   90.00
_cell.angle_beta   90.00
_cell.angle_gamma   90.00
#
_symmetry.space_group_name_H-M   'P 1'
#
loop_
_entity.id
_entity.type
_entity.pdbx_description
1 polymer ?
#
loop_
_entity_poly.entity_id
_entity_poly.type
_entity_poly.pdbx_seq_one_letter_code
_entity_poly.pdbx_strand_id
1 'polypeptide(L)'
;PVMQRDAKLLQKVHGFDHMKFEDLKVSIDPAYDPEISIEDSKNYIYNALGILGDDYLNMVQAAYDDRWIDFAQNKGKETGAYCASPYASHSYVFISWTGKMNEAFVLAHELGHAGHFNLAQSHQNFLESEASMYFVEAPSTTNEMLMSNYLFESSNDPKFKRWVIGSIISRTYYHNMVTHLLEATYQREVYRLVDAGETLTASTLNDITRKVYQDFFGDAVEISEGAELTWMRQPHYYMG
;
A
#
# COMPACT_ATOMS: atom_id res chain seq x y z
N PRO A 1 2.45 20.19 -3.34
CA PRO A 1 1.26 20.70 -4.07
C PRO A 1 0.06 19.74 -4.17
N VAL A 2 0.22 18.49 -4.63
CA VAL A 2 -0.91 17.55 -4.79
C VAL A 2 -1.47 17.07 -3.46
N MET A 3 -0.63 16.54 -2.56
CA MET A 3 -1.08 16.08 -1.24
C MET A 3 -1.60 17.20 -0.35
N GLN A 4 -1.06 18.42 -0.49
CA GLN A 4 -1.62 19.60 0.20
C GLN A 4 -3.02 19.96 -0.32
N ARG A 5 -3.28 19.76 -1.61
CA ARG A 5 -4.62 19.97 -2.18
C ARG A 5 -5.59 18.89 -1.70
N ASP A 6 -5.14 17.65 -1.61
CA ASP A 6 -5.91 16.53 -1.05
C ASP A 6 -6.24 16.75 0.43
N ALA A 7 -5.26 17.16 1.24
CA ALA A 7 -5.47 17.52 2.64
C ALA A 7 -6.52 18.63 2.82
N LYS A 8 -6.45 19.69 2.01
CA LYS A 8 -7.45 20.77 2.00
C LYS A 8 -8.83 20.31 1.54
N LEU A 9 -8.90 19.34 0.63
CA LEU A 9 -10.15 18.72 0.22
C LEU A 9 -10.76 17.93 1.37
N LEU A 10 -9.99 17.08 2.03
CA LEU A 10 -10.44 16.32 3.22
C LEU A 10 -10.91 17.27 4.32
N GLN A 11 -10.13 18.31 4.63
CA GLN A 11 -10.51 19.34 5.61
C GLN A 11 -11.89 19.93 5.30
N LYS A 12 -12.12 20.32 4.03
CA LYS A 12 -13.39 20.91 3.59
C LYS A 12 -14.54 19.91 3.66
N VAL A 13 -14.32 18.65 3.26
CA VAL A 13 -15.35 17.61 3.23
C VAL A 13 -15.81 17.25 4.64
N HIS A 14 -14.88 17.17 5.58
CA HIS A 14 -15.17 16.81 6.97
C HIS A 14 -15.50 18.00 7.88
N GLY A 15 -15.32 19.23 7.39
CA GLY A 15 -15.61 20.44 8.14
C GLY A 15 -14.65 20.70 9.30
N PHE A 16 -13.39 20.29 9.16
CA PHE A 16 -12.37 20.53 10.18
C PHE A 16 -11.93 22.01 10.17
N ASP A 17 -11.84 22.61 11.35
CA ASP A 17 -11.31 23.98 11.52
C ASP A 17 -9.86 24.06 11.02
N HIS A 18 -9.06 23.06 11.39
CA HIS A 18 -7.67 22.87 10.96
C HIS A 18 -7.44 21.41 10.60
N MET A 19 -6.72 21.17 9.49
CA MET A 19 -6.32 19.82 9.09
C MET A 19 -5.10 19.39 9.90
N LYS A 20 -5.22 18.37 10.76
CA LYS A 20 -4.10 17.85 11.54
C LYS A 20 -3.45 16.66 10.87
N PHE A 21 -2.24 16.33 11.32
CA PHE A 21 -1.47 15.20 10.77
C PHE A 21 -2.22 13.87 10.87
N GLU A 22 -2.91 13.62 11.99
CA GLU A 22 -3.72 12.42 12.20
C GLU A 22 -4.95 12.32 11.27
N ASP A 23 -5.45 13.44 10.75
CA ASP A 23 -6.61 13.50 9.87
C ASP A 23 -6.28 13.07 8.42
N LEU A 24 -5.00 13.03 8.05
CA LEU A 24 -4.54 12.74 6.70
C LEU A 24 -4.96 11.34 6.18
N LYS A 25 -5.35 10.43 7.07
CA LYS A 25 -5.77 9.07 6.71
C LYS A 25 -7.29 8.88 6.69
N VAL A 26 -8.08 9.94 6.92
CA VAL A 26 -9.54 9.84 6.91
C VAL A 26 -10.04 9.67 5.46
N SER A 27 -10.97 8.73 5.25
CA SER A 27 -11.64 8.54 3.95
C SER A 27 -12.49 9.75 3.58
N ILE A 28 -12.64 10.03 2.28
CA ILE A 28 -13.60 11.03 1.77
C ILE A 28 -15.04 10.70 2.19
N ASP A 29 -15.39 9.41 2.30
CA ASP A 29 -16.69 8.95 2.78
C ASP A 29 -16.48 7.80 3.79
N PRO A 30 -16.33 8.10 5.10
CA PRO A 30 -16.05 7.09 6.12
C PRO A 30 -17.19 6.08 6.33
N ALA A 31 -18.41 6.43 5.91
CA ALA A 31 -19.59 5.59 6.07
C ALA A 31 -19.82 4.66 4.87
N TYR A 32 -18.98 4.72 3.85
CA TYR A 32 -19.13 3.94 2.63
C TYR A 32 -17.88 3.10 2.35
N ASP A 33 -18.02 1.80 2.61
CA ASP A 33 -17.06 0.77 2.22
C ASP A 33 -17.84 -0.43 1.68
N PRO A 34 -17.85 -0.66 0.35
CA PRO A 34 -18.59 -1.75 -0.26
C PRO A 34 -18.14 -3.10 0.32
N GLU A 35 -19.09 -4.01 0.48
CA GLU A 35 -18.79 -5.37 0.92
C GLU A 35 -18.51 -6.27 -0.28
N ILE A 36 -17.71 -7.31 -0.05
CA ILE A 36 -17.35 -8.29 -1.07
C ILE A 36 -17.17 -9.68 -0.44
N SER A 37 -17.68 -10.70 -1.13
CA SER A 37 -17.41 -12.10 -0.77
C SER A 37 -16.09 -12.58 -1.39
N ILE A 38 -15.54 -13.69 -0.89
CA ILE A 38 -14.35 -14.33 -1.50
C ILE A 38 -14.64 -14.72 -2.96
N GLU A 39 -15.82 -15.29 -3.23
CA GLU A 39 -16.24 -15.67 -4.58
C GLU A 39 -16.36 -14.46 -5.51
N ASP A 40 -16.93 -13.35 -5.03
CA ASP A 40 -17.00 -12.12 -5.81
C ASP A 40 -15.61 -11.56 -6.07
N SER A 41 -14.69 -11.63 -5.10
CA SER A 41 -13.31 -11.17 -5.25
C SER A 41 -12.61 -11.84 -6.44
N LYS A 42 -12.84 -13.15 -6.63
CA LYS A 42 -12.31 -13.91 -7.76
C LYS A 42 -12.79 -13.29 -9.09
N ASN A 43 -14.09 -13.02 -9.21
CA ASN A 43 -14.65 -12.41 -10.42
C ASN A 43 -14.07 -11.02 -10.69
N TYR A 44 -13.96 -10.18 -9.66
CA TYR A 44 -13.39 -8.84 -9.81
C TYR A 44 -11.93 -8.89 -10.27
N ILE A 45 -11.12 -9.73 -9.63
CA ILE A 45 -9.70 -9.90 -9.95
C ILE A 45 -9.50 -10.44 -11.37
N TYR A 46 -10.26 -11.45 -11.78
CA TYR A 46 -10.13 -12.01 -13.13
C TYR A 46 -10.46 -10.99 -14.22
N ASN A 47 -11.52 -10.21 -14.04
CA ASN A 47 -11.89 -9.19 -15.02
C ASN A 47 -10.88 -8.04 -15.03
N ALA A 48 -10.42 -7.60 -13.86
CA ALA A 48 -9.42 -6.53 -13.75
C ALA A 48 -8.07 -6.92 -14.37
N LEU A 49 -7.60 -8.13 -14.11
CA LEU A 49 -6.29 -8.61 -14.54
C LEU A 49 -6.33 -9.31 -15.91
N GLY A 50 -7.51 -9.43 -16.53
CA GLY A 50 -7.68 -10.12 -17.81
C GLY A 50 -6.87 -9.52 -18.95
N ILE A 51 -6.53 -8.23 -18.88
CA ILE A 51 -5.65 -7.57 -19.86
C ILE A 51 -4.21 -8.16 -19.87
N LEU A 52 -3.81 -8.86 -18.81
CA LEU A 52 -2.50 -9.53 -18.71
C LEU A 52 -2.45 -10.87 -19.46
N GLY A 53 -3.58 -11.36 -19.97
CA GLY A 53 -3.67 -12.57 -20.80
C GLY A 53 -3.84 -13.87 -20.02
N ASP A 54 -4.15 -14.93 -20.75
CA ASP A 54 -4.58 -16.22 -20.20
C ASP A 54 -3.51 -16.88 -19.31
N ASP A 55 -2.22 -16.74 -19.65
CA ASP A 55 -1.13 -17.31 -18.85
C ASP A 55 -1.10 -16.75 -17.43
N TYR A 56 -1.32 -15.44 -17.28
CA TYR A 56 -1.39 -14.79 -15.98
C TYR A 56 -2.67 -15.17 -15.23
N LEU A 57 -3.81 -15.22 -15.93
CA LEU A 57 -5.08 -15.62 -15.33
C LEU A 57 -5.09 -17.07 -14.86
N ASN A 58 -4.38 -17.98 -15.55
CA ASN A 58 -4.22 -19.36 -15.11
C ASN A 58 -3.45 -19.45 -13.78
N MET A 59 -2.44 -18.61 -13.57
CA MET A 59 -1.73 -18.51 -12.28
C MET A 59 -2.64 -17.96 -11.19
N VAL A 60 -3.41 -16.90 -11.47
CA VAL A 60 -4.42 -16.38 -10.53
C VAL A 60 -5.45 -17.46 -10.20
N GLN A 61 -5.87 -18.25 -11.19
CA GLN A 61 -6.79 -19.36 -10.99
C GLN A 61 -6.24 -20.40 -10.03
N ALA A 62 -5.00 -20.85 -10.27
CA ALA A 62 -4.33 -21.79 -9.38
C ALA A 62 -4.23 -21.22 -7.95
N ALA A 63 -3.97 -19.91 -7.80
CA ALA A 63 -3.89 -19.28 -6.48
C ALA A 63 -5.19 -19.43 -5.66
N TYR A 64 -6.35 -19.34 -6.31
CA TYR A 64 -7.66 -19.58 -5.68
C TYR A 64 -7.94 -21.08 -5.50
N ASP A 65 -7.81 -21.87 -6.57
CA ASP A 65 -8.27 -23.27 -6.61
C ASP A 65 -7.37 -24.19 -5.74
N ASP A 66 -6.06 -23.93 -5.73
CA ASP A 66 -5.07 -24.70 -4.97
C ASP A 66 -4.75 -24.11 -3.59
N ARG A 67 -5.53 -23.10 -3.15
CA ARG A 67 -5.46 -22.48 -1.81
C ARG A 67 -4.10 -21.86 -1.48
N TRP A 68 -3.55 -21.08 -2.40
CA TRP A 68 -2.36 -20.26 -2.12
C TRP A 68 -2.69 -19.10 -1.16
N ILE A 69 -3.96 -18.68 -1.16
CA ILE A 69 -4.47 -17.54 -0.39
C ILE A 69 -5.09 -18.02 0.93
N ASP A 70 -4.56 -17.55 2.06
CA ASP A 70 -5.12 -17.79 3.39
C ASP A 70 -6.13 -16.69 3.79
N PHE A 71 -7.40 -16.91 3.47
CA PHE A 71 -8.52 -16.03 3.83
C PHE A 71 -8.99 -16.16 5.29
N ALA A 72 -8.64 -17.24 6.00
CA ALA A 72 -9.30 -17.58 7.26
C ALA A 72 -8.98 -16.57 8.37
N GLN A 73 -10.01 -16.10 9.08
CA GLN A 73 -9.84 -15.33 10.31
C GLN A 73 -9.59 -16.27 11.49
N ASN A 74 -8.46 -16.11 12.19
CA ASN A 74 -8.08 -16.97 13.31
C ASN A 74 -7.55 -16.16 14.50
N LYS A 75 -7.78 -16.64 15.73
CA LYS A 75 -7.20 -16.02 16.93
C LYS A 75 -5.68 -16.14 16.90
N GLY A 76 -4.98 -15.02 16.99
CA GLY A 76 -3.51 -14.97 16.93
C GLY A 76 -2.93 -14.91 15.53
N LYS A 77 -3.76 -14.85 14.47
CA LYS A 77 -3.30 -14.52 13.12
C LYS A 77 -2.85 -13.06 13.07
N GLU A 78 -1.75 -12.80 12.36
CA GLU A 78 -1.24 -11.45 12.13
C GLU A 78 -2.26 -10.59 11.36
N THR A 79 -2.09 -9.28 11.42
CA THR A 79 -2.90 -8.32 10.66
C THR A 79 -2.16 -7.85 9.42
N GLY A 80 -2.90 -7.52 8.35
CA GLY A 80 -2.33 -7.03 7.09
C GLY A 80 -2.37 -8.09 6.00
N ALA A 81 -1.48 -7.93 5.02
CA ALA A 81 -1.28 -8.86 3.92
C ALA A 81 0.19 -8.91 3.53
N TYR A 82 0.62 -10.03 2.97
CA TYR A 82 1.92 -10.18 2.34
C TYR A 82 1.95 -11.42 1.44
N CYS A 83 2.93 -11.47 0.54
CA CYS A 83 3.20 -12.59 -0.32
C CYS A 83 4.58 -13.18 0.01
N ALA A 84 4.62 -14.48 0.30
CA ALA A 84 5.86 -15.23 0.48
C ALA A 84 6.05 -16.20 -0.68
N SER A 85 7.22 -16.18 -1.32
CA SER A 85 7.48 -17.00 -2.51
C SER A 85 8.75 -17.85 -2.35
N PRO A 86 8.71 -18.94 -1.57
CA PRO A 86 9.85 -19.86 -1.45
C PRO A 86 10.26 -20.41 -2.82
N TYR A 87 11.57 -20.51 -3.07
CA TYR A 87 12.07 -21.00 -4.36
C TYR A 87 11.58 -22.42 -4.67
N ALA A 88 11.22 -22.65 -5.94
CA ALA A 88 10.69 -23.92 -6.45
C ALA A 88 9.37 -24.35 -5.80
N SER A 89 8.66 -23.41 -5.19
CA SER A 89 7.29 -23.56 -4.71
C SER A 89 6.40 -22.51 -5.39
N HIS A 90 5.09 -22.73 -5.34
CA HIS A 90 4.16 -21.63 -5.57
C HIS A 90 4.25 -20.59 -4.44
N SER A 91 3.77 -19.39 -4.72
CA SER A 91 3.64 -18.32 -3.74
C SER A 91 2.52 -18.63 -2.73
N TYR A 92 2.65 -18.06 -1.54
CA TYR A 92 1.65 -18.06 -0.49
C TYR A 92 1.23 -16.63 -0.21
N VAL A 93 -0.08 -16.38 -0.28
CA VAL A 93 -0.66 -15.07 -0.04
C VAL A 93 -1.35 -15.09 1.32
N PHE A 94 -0.87 -14.25 2.22
CA PHE A 94 -1.48 -13.98 3.50
C PHE A 94 -2.38 -12.76 3.38
N ILE A 95 -3.62 -12.83 3.86
CA ILE A 95 -4.52 -11.67 3.92
C ILE A 95 -5.43 -11.69 5.15
N SER A 96 -5.62 -10.52 5.75
CA SER A 96 -6.65 -10.28 6.76
C SER A 96 -7.97 -9.93 6.08
N TRP A 97 -8.78 -10.95 5.77
CA TRP A 97 -10.04 -10.78 5.07
C TRP A 97 -11.20 -10.53 6.04
N THR A 98 -11.91 -9.42 5.90
CA THR A 98 -13.10 -9.02 6.66
C THR A 98 -14.34 -8.82 5.77
N GLY A 99 -14.20 -9.02 4.45
CA GLY A 99 -15.29 -8.95 3.48
C GLY A 99 -15.54 -7.53 2.97
N LYS A 100 -14.48 -6.72 2.88
CA LYS A 100 -14.55 -5.32 2.41
C LYS A 100 -13.84 -5.19 1.07
N MET A 101 -14.42 -4.42 0.15
CA MET A 101 -13.93 -4.28 -1.23
C MET A 101 -12.51 -3.72 -1.28
N ASN A 102 -12.09 -2.97 -0.26
CA ASN A 102 -10.70 -2.53 -0.13
C ASN A 102 -9.70 -3.72 -0.05
N GLU A 103 -10.10 -4.87 0.48
CA GLU A 103 -9.27 -6.07 0.56
C GLU A 103 -9.08 -6.73 -0.81
N ALA A 104 -9.96 -6.47 -1.79
CA ALA A 104 -9.75 -6.91 -3.16
C ALA A 104 -8.57 -6.19 -3.84
N PHE A 105 -8.33 -4.91 -3.51
CA PHE A 105 -7.12 -4.19 -3.94
C PHE A 105 -5.86 -4.80 -3.32
N VAL A 106 -5.92 -5.06 -2.01
CA VAL A 106 -4.81 -5.70 -1.29
C VAL A 106 -4.53 -7.09 -1.86
N LEU A 107 -5.56 -7.88 -2.15
CA LEU A 107 -5.38 -9.18 -2.77
C LEU A 107 -4.78 -9.06 -4.19
N ALA A 108 -5.23 -8.09 -4.99
CA ALA A 108 -4.63 -7.82 -6.30
C ALA A 108 -3.14 -7.43 -6.19
N HIS A 109 -2.77 -6.65 -5.16
CA HIS A 109 -1.39 -6.31 -4.83
C HIS A 109 -0.55 -7.57 -4.58
N GLU A 110 -0.99 -8.43 -3.67
CA GLU A 110 -0.25 -9.65 -3.32
C GLU A 110 -0.17 -10.64 -4.48
N LEU A 111 -1.21 -10.73 -5.31
CA LEU A 111 -1.18 -11.50 -6.55
C LEU A 111 -0.18 -10.93 -7.57
N GLY A 112 0.10 -9.63 -7.53
CA GLY A 112 1.16 -9.02 -8.32
C GLY A 112 2.54 -9.51 -7.90
N HIS A 113 2.81 -9.60 -6.59
CA HIS A 113 4.02 -10.26 -6.09
C HIS A 113 4.05 -11.74 -6.44
N ALA A 114 2.93 -12.46 -6.27
CA ALA A 114 2.86 -13.88 -6.61
C ALA A 114 3.19 -14.13 -8.10
N GLY A 115 2.59 -13.35 -8.99
CA GLY A 115 2.90 -13.41 -10.42
C GLY A 115 4.36 -13.08 -10.73
N HIS A 116 4.91 -12.04 -10.11
CA HIS A 116 6.31 -11.64 -10.28
C HIS A 116 7.27 -12.78 -9.91
N PHE A 117 7.15 -13.32 -8.70
CA PHE A 117 8.07 -14.33 -8.22
C PHE A 117 7.83 -15.71 -8.86
N ASN A 118 6.59 -16.07 -9.19
CA ASN A 118 6.32 -17.30 -9.93
C ASN A 118 6.97 -17.29 -11.33
N LEU A 119 6.88 -16.15 -12.04
CA LEU A 119 7.53 -15.97 -13.34
C LEU A 119 9.05 -15.92 -13.22
N ALA A 120 9.58 -15.22 -12.22
CA ALA A 120 11.03 -15.18 -11.99
C ALA A 120 11.59 -16.58 -11.71
N GLN A 121 10.98 -17.33 -10.79
CA GLN A 121 11.45 -18.67 -10.41
C GLN A 121 11.31 -19.72 -11.51
N SER A 122 10.34 -19.57 -12.42
CA SER A 122 10.19 -20.48 -13.56
C SER A 122 11.23 -20.25 -14.67
N HIS A 123 11.88 -19.08 -14.69
CA HIS A 123 12.83 -18.71 -15.74
C HIS A 123 14.26 -18.47 -15.24
N GLN A 124 14.46 -18.35 -13.94
CA GLN A 124 15.75 -18.05 -13.31
C GLN A 124 16.12 -19.13 -12.27
N ASN A 125 17.42 -19.32 -12.07
CA ASN A 125 17.88 -20.18 -10.98
C ASN A 125 17.70 -19.49 -9.61
N PHE A 126 17.89 -20.25 -8.54
CA PHE A 126 17.73 -19.79 -7.16
C PHE A 126 18.46 -18.48 -6.83
N LEU A 127 19.64 -18.26 -7.41
CA LEU A 127 20.46 -17.07 -7.11
C LEU A 127 20.00 -15.82 -7.88
N GLU A 128 19.15 -16.00 -8.90
CA GLU A 128 18.73 -14.94 -9.82
C GLU A 128 17.21 -14.69 -9.80
N SER A 129 16.44 -15.48 -9.04
CA SER A 129 14.99 -15.36 -8.95
C SER A 129 14.49 -14.27 -7.98
N GLU A 130 15.38 -13.73 -7.15
CA GLU A 130 15.05 -12.62 -6.26
C GLU A 130 14.98 -11.30 -7.01
N ALA A 131 14.02 -10.45 -6.64
CA ALA A 131 13.84 -9.15 -7.25
C ALA A 131 14.66 -8.08 -6.53
N SER A 132 15.17 -7.10 -7.28
CA SER A 132 15.73 -5.91 -6.67
C SER A 132 14.64 -5.09 -5.99
N MET A 133 14.92 -4.58 -4.79
CA MET A 133 14.02 -3.70 -4.04
C MET A 133 13.62 -2.43 -4.82
N TYR A 134 14.39 -2.05 -5.85
CA TYR A 134 14.07 -0.90 -6.71
C TYR A 134 12.79 -1.06 -7.54
N PHE A 135 12.38 -2.30 -7.85
CA PHE A 135 11.20 -2.53 -8.70
C PHE A 135 10.27 -3.63 -8.17
N VAL A 136 10.54 -4.19 -6.99
CA VAL A 136 9.73 -5.29 -6.41
C VAL A 136 8.24 -4.93 -6.27
N GLU A 137 7.94 -3.65 -6.03
CA GLU A 137 6.57 -3.10 -5.92
C GLU A 137 5.90 -2.78 -7.26
N ALA A 138 6.63 -2.84 -8.38
CA ALA A 138 6.07 -2.47 -9.68
C ALA A 138 4.93 -3.40 -10.11
N PRO A 139 5.04 -4.75 -10.01
CA PRO A 139 3.95 -5.65 -10.39
C PRO A 139 2.73 -5.54 -9.47
N SER A 140 2.94 -5.46 -8.15
CA SER A 140 1.88 -5.32 -7.15
C SER A 140 1.10 -4.01 -7.32
N THR A 141 1.81 -2.89 -7.46
CA THR A 141 1.19 -1.58 -7.74
C THR A 141 0.48 -1.56 -9.10
N THR A 142 1.02 -2.22 -10.12
CA THR A 142 0.35 -2.32 -11.44
C THR A 142 -1.00 -3.02 -11.32
N ASN A 143 -1.07 -4.14 -10.58
CA ASN A 143 -2.32 -4.85 -10.36
C ASN A 143 -3.35 -4.02 -9.62
N GLU A 144 -2.96 -3.24 -8.61
CA GLU A 144 -3.86 -2.30 -7.95
C GLU A 144 -4.46 -1.28 -8.92
N MET A 145 -3.65 -0.77 -9.86
CA MET A 145 -4.11 0.21 -10.87
C MET A 145 -5.04 -0.43 -11.89
N LEU A 146 -4.78 -1.66 -12.32
CA LEU A 146 -5.68 -2.42 -13.18
C LEU A 146 -7.03 -2.68 -12.48
N MET A 147 -6.98 -3.13 -11.23
CA MET A 147 -8.16 -3.33 -10.39
C MET A 147 -8.95 -2.03 -10.21
N SER A 148 -8.26 -0.94 -9.93
CA SER A 148 -8.90 0.36 -9.82
C SER A 148 -9.56 0.81 -11.11
N ASN A 149 -8.90 0.65 -12.26
CA ASN A 149 -9.44 1.08 -13.53
C ASN A 149 -10.71 0.29 -13.85
N TYR A 150 -10.65 -1.03 -13.67
CA TYR A 150 -11.80 -1.90 -13.83
C TYR A 150 -12.99 -1.47 -12.96
N LEU A 151 -12.79 -1.27 -11.66
CA LEU A 151 -13.86 -0.81 -10.76
C LEU A 151 -14.42 0.56 -11.15
N PHE A 152 -13.57 1.48 -11.57
CA PHE A 152 -14.00 2.81 -11.99
C PHE A 152 -14.87 2.76 -13.26
N GLU A 153 -14.55 1.86 -14.19
CA GLU A 153 -15.26 1.67 -15.45
C GLU A 153 -16.52 0.80 -15.30
N SER A 154 -16.54 -0.13 -14.33
CA SER A 154 -17.62 -1.10 -14.14
C SER A 154 -18.89 -0.53 -13.48
N SER A 155 -18.85 0.71 -13.01
CA SER A 155 -19.97 1.36 -12.33
C SER A 155 -20.21 2.77 -12.87
N ASN A 156 -21.47 3.21 -12.88
CA ASN A 156 -21.83 4.60 -13.16
C ASN A 156 -22.25 5.37 -11.89
N ASP A 157 -22.23 4.73 -10.72
CA ASP A 157 -22.57 5.37 -9.45
C ASP A 157 -21.46 6.36 -9.05
N PRO A 158 -21.77 7.67 -8.94
CA PRO A 158 -20.80 8.67 -8.50
C PRO A 158 -20.24 8.42 -7.10
N LYS A 159 -21.02 7.78 -6.22
CA LYS A 159 -20.56 7.44 -4.86
C LYS A 159 -19.50 6.36 -4.91
N PHE A 160 -19.75 5.28 -5.66
CA PHE A 160 -18.77 4.22 -5.90
C PHE A 160 -17.50 4.74 -6.58
N LYS A 161 -17.62 5.54 -7.64
CA LYS A 161 -16.44 6.13 -8.33
C LYS A 161 -15.60 6.99 -7.39
N ARG A 162 -16.23 7.77 -6.53
CA ARG A 162 -15.55 8.57 -5.51
C ARG A 162 -14.79 7.69 -4.53
N TRP A 163 -15.39 6.59 -4.09
CA TRP A 163 -14.75 5.61 -3.21
C TRP A 163 -13.53 4.95 -3.88
N VAL A 164 -13.63 4.56 -5.15
CA VAL A 164 -12.49 4.01 -5.91
C VAL A 164 -11.34 5.03 -5.96
N ILE A 165 -11.61 6.26 -6.39
CA ILE A 165 -10.59 7.33 -6.46
C ILE A 165 -9.98 7.61 -5.08
N GLY A 166 -10.82 7.73 -4.04
CA GLY A 166 -10.37 7.97 -2.68
C GLY A 166 -9.49 6.84 -2.16
N SER A 167 -9.80 5.59 -2.51
CA SER A 167 -9.00 4.41 -2.14
C SER A 167 -7.63 4.43 -2.81
N ILE A 168 -7.55 4.74 -4.12
CA ILE A 168 -6.26 4.89 -4.82
C ILE A 168 -5.41 5.98 -4.17
N ILE A 169 -5.99 7.16 -3.94
CA ILE A 169 -5.23 8.31 -3.41
C ILE A 169 -4.71 7.98 -2.02
N SER A 170 -5.60 7.55 -1.12
CA SER A 170 -5.26 7.34 0.30
C SER A 170 -4.40 6.11 0.56
N ARG A 171 -4.52 5.06 -0.25
CA ARG A 171 -3.80 3.79 -0.03
C ARG A 171 -2.62 3.68 -0.97
N THR A 172 -2.86 3.55 -2.28
CA THR A 172 -1.78 3.31 -3.25
C THR A 172 -0.85 4.51 -3.38
N TYR A 173 -1.38 5.69 -3.73
CA TYR A 173 -0.54 6.85 -4.02
C TYR A 173 0.10 7.41 -2.76
N TYR A 174 -0.69 7.56 -1.68
CA TYR A 174 -0.15 8.05 -0.43
C TYR A 174 0.91 7.08 0.09
N HIS A 175 0.62 5.79 0.25
CA HIS A 175 1.60 4.86 0.82
C HIS A 175 2.81 4.66 -0.09
N ASN A 176 2.60 4.21 -1.33
CA ASN A 176 3.69 3.71 -2.16
C ASN A 176 4.57 4.85 -2.69
N MET A 177 4.02 6.06 -2.86
CA MET A 177 4.76 7.21 -3.42
C MET A 177 5.09 8.26 -2.36
N VAL A 178 4.12 8.69 -1.57
CA VAL A 178 4.30 9.83 -0.66
C VAL A 178 5.00 9.39 0.63
N THR A 179 4.52 8.33 1.29
CA THR A 179 5.13 7.85 2.53
C THR A 179 6.58 7.44 2.30
N HIS A 180 6.86 6.60 1.30
CA HIS A 180 8.24 6.21 0.99
C HIS A 180 9.15 7.39 0.59
N LEU A 181 8.63 8.41 -0.11
CA LEU A 181 9.39 9.63 -0.40
C LEU A 181 9.76 10.38 0.88
N LEU A 182 8.83 10.50 1.83
CA LEU A 182 9.07 11.17 3.11
C LEU A 182 10.07 10.39 3.96
N GLU A 183 9.97 9.06 3.97
CA GLU A 183 10.89 8.17 4.67
C GLU A 183 12.30 8.24 4.07
N ALA A 184 12.42 8.22 2.75
CA ALA A 184 13.70 8.40 2.07
C ALA A 184 14.30 9.79 2.35
N THR A 185 13.47 10.83 2.42
CA THR A 185 13.90 12.19 2.77
C THR A 185 14.42 12.25 4.21
N TYR A 186 13.68 11.65 5.15
CA TYR A 186 14.10 11.52 6.54
C TYR A 186 15.44 10.78 6.66
N GLN A 187 15.54 9.59 6.07
CA GLN A 187 16.76 8.78 6.11
C GLN A 187 17.95 9.53 5.51
N ARG A 188 17.77 10.25 4.40
CA ARG A 188 18.82 11.07 3.80
C ARG A 188 19.36 12.11 4.79
N GLU A 189 18.48 12.82 5.50
CA GLU A 189 18.93 13.80 6.49
C GLU A 189 19.62 13.14 7.69
N VAL A 190 19.14 11.97 8.13
CA VAL A 190 19.82 11.18 9.18
C VAL A 190 21.22 10.77 8.74
N TYR A 191 21.38 10.20 7.54
CA TYR A 191 22.68 9.76 7.04
C TYR A 191 23.65 10.91 6.79
N ARG A 192 23.17 12.11 6.45
CA ARG A 192 24.03 13.31 6.36
C ARG A 192 24.69 13.67 7.69
N LEU A 193 23.96 13.52 8.80
CA LEU A 193 24.53 13.75 10.14
C LEU A 193 25.54 12.65 10.49
N VAL A 194 25.24 11.40 10.13
CA VAL A 194 26.18 10.27 10.31
C VAL A 194 27.47 10.50 9.53
N ASP A 195 27.37 10.89 8.26
CA ASP A 195 28.53 11.18 7.40
C ASP A 195 29.36 12.36 7.93
N ALA A 196 28.72 13.32 8.60
CA ALA A 196 29.38 14.43 9.28
C ALA A 196 30.02 14.03 10.63
N GLY A 197 29.85 12.78 11.08
CA GLY A 197 30.36 12.29 12.36
C GLY A 197 29.58 12.80 13.57
N GLU A 198 28.35 13.26 13.38
CA GLU A 198 27.50 13.75 14.46
C GLU A 198 26.87 12.61 15.27
N THR A 199 26.55 12.90 16.53
CA THR A 199 25.85 11.94 17.40
C THR A 199 24.34 12.04 17.19
N LEU A 200 23.70 10.91 16.91
CA LEU A 200 22.25 10.84 16.80
C LEU A 200 21.60 10.62 18.16
N THR A 201 20.70 11.53 18.53
CA THR A 201 19.83 11.38 19.71
C THR A 201 18.37 11.23 19.28
N ALA A 202 17.51 10.69 20.14
CA ALA A 202 16.07 10.62 19.86
C ALA A 202 15.47 12.02 19.56
N SER A 203 15.92 13.06 20.25
CA SER A 203 15.49 14.45 19.98
C SER A 203 15.87 14.88 18.56
N THR A 204 17.11 14.59 18.14
CA THR A 204 17.58 14.90 16.78
C THR A 204 16.73 14.20 15.73
N LEU A 205 16.42 12.91 15.92
CA LEU A 205 15.60 12.15 14.99
C LEU A 205 14.15 12.69 14.93
N ASN A 206 13.59 13.05 16.08
CA ASN A 206 12.28 13.70 16.17
C ASN A 206 12.25 15.03 15.40
N ASP A 207 13.27 15.87 15.58
CA ASP A 207 13.37 17.17 14.90
C ASP A 207 13.43 17.00 13.38
N ILE A 208 14.19 16.01 12.89
CA ILE A 208 14.26 15.69 11.45
C ILE A 208 12.88 15.23 10.95
N THR A 209 12.22 14.28 11.62
CA THR A 209 10.90 13.78 11.21
C THR A 209 9.87 14.90 11.15
N ARG A 210 9.80 15.74 12.19
CA ARG A 210 8.89 16.90 12.23
C ARG A 210 9.18 17.86 11.08
N LYS A 211 10.46 18.18 10.85
CA LYS A 211 10.87 19.07 9.77
C LYS A 211 10.49 18.53 8.39
N VAL A 212 10.68 17.24 8.14
CA VAL A 212 10.30 16.59 6.87
C VAL A 212 8.81 16.75 6.59
N TYR A 213 7.96 16.54 7.60
CA TYR A 213 6.51 16.74 7.44
C TYR A 213 6.14 18.20 7.25
N GLN A 214 6.74 19.12 8.01
CA GLN A 214 6.49 20.56 7.85
C GLN A 214 6.91 21.06 6.47
N ASP A 215 8.08 20.65 5.97
CA ASP A 215 8.58 21.04 4.65
C ASP A 215 7.68 20.49 3.53
N PHE A 216 7.14 19.28 3.69
CA PHE A 216 6.28 18.65 2.67
C PHE A 216 4.85 19.19 2.66
N PHE A 217 4.22 19.32 3.82
CA PHE A 217 2.81 19.74 3.93
C PHE A 217 2.64 21.27 4.02
N GLY A 218 3.66 22.01 4.47
CA GLY A 218 3.58 23.44 4.71
C GLY A 218 2.37 23.81 5.58
N ASP A 219 1.75 24.94 5.29
CA ASP A 219 0.59 25.43 6.04
C ASP A 219 -0.72 24.67 5.75
N ALA A 220 -0.69 23.63 4.91
CA ALA A 220 -1.88 22.84 4.61
C ALA A 220 -2.23 21.84 5.72
N VAL A 221 -1.26 21.49 6.57
CA VAL A 221 -1.44 20.53 7.67
C VAL A 221 -0.72 21.01 8.91
N GLU A 222 -1.42 21.00 10.03
CA GLU A 222 -0.83 21.18 11.35
C GLU A 222 -0.13 19.89 11.79
N ILE A 223 1.19 19.95 11.99
CA ILE A 223 1.97 18.81 12.47
C ILE A 223 1.83 18.72 13.99
N SER A 224 0.87 17.89 14.42
CA SER A 224 0.52 17.64 15.83
C SER A 224 1.71 17.18 16.68
N GLU A 225 1.64 17.42 17.98
CA GLU A 225 2.58 16.83 18.96
C GLU A 225 2.53 15.29 18.88
N GLY A 226 3.70 14.63 18.93
CA GLY A 226 3.83 13.18 18.77
C GLY A 226 3.92 12.70 17.33
N ALA A 227 3.60 13.53 16.32
CA ALA A 227 3.80 13.16 14.91
C ALA A 227 5.29 12.92 14.59
N GLU A 228 6.20 13.56 15.32
CA GLU A 228 7.65 13.33 15.24
C GLU A 228 8.08 11.92 15.63
N LEU A 229 7.25 11.15 16.34
CA LEU A 229 7.60 9.81 16.82
C LEU A 229 7.30 8.71 15.79
N THR A 230 6.77 9.06 14.62
CA THR A 230 6.39 8.08 13.58
C THR A 230 7.57 7.29 13.04
N TRP A 231 8.79 7.86 13.02
CA TRP A 231 10.00 7.14 12.60
C TRP A 231 10.26 5.89 13.45
N MET A 232 9.80 5.88 14.71
CA MET A 232 9.99 4.74 15.60
C MET A 232 9.21 3.50 15.17
N ARG A 233 8.17 3.68 14.34
CA ARG A 233 7.24 2.61 13.96
C ARG A 233 7.65 1.83 12.72
N GLN A 234 8.66 2.29 11.99
CA GLN A 234 9.06 1.68 10.72
C GLN A 234 10.04 0.54 10.95
N PRO A 235 9.63 -0.74 10.79
CA PRO A 235 10.48 -1.88 11.13
C PRO A 235 11.76 -1.92 10.29
N HIS A 236 11.66 -1.54 9.01
CA HIS A 236 12.77 -1.55 8.07
C HIS A 236 13.88 -0.53 8.41
N TYR A 237 13.65 0.43 9.32
CA TYR A 237 14.73 1.29 9.83
C TYR A 237 15.69 0.55 10.76
N TYR A 238 15.27 -0.59 11.30
CA TYR A 238 16.02 -1.39 12.27
C TYR A 238 16.46 -2.74 11.71
N MET A 239 16.17 -3.01 10.45
CA MET A 239 16.62 -4.19 9.72
C MET A 239 17.96 -3.86 9.06
N GLY A 240 18.99 -4.64 9.40
CA GLY A 240 20.34 -4.53 8.84
C GLY A 240 20.61 -5.55 7.74
#